data_AF-A0A7S3FHK0-F1
#
_entry.id   AF-A0A7S3FHK0-F1
#
_cell.length_a   1.000
_cell.length_b   1.000
_cell.length_c   1.000
_cell.angle_alpha   90.00
_cell.angle_beta   90.00
_cell.angle_gamma   90.00
#
_symmetry.space_group_name_H-M   'P 1'
#
loop_
_entity.id
_entity.type
_entity.pdbx_description
1 polymer ?
#
loop_
_entity_poly.entity_id
_entity_poly.type
_entity_poly.pdbx_seq_one_letter_code
_entity_poly.pdbx_strand_id
1 'polypeptide(L)'
;RGTMKYELRPDGRVVSGRGFMKLPIKQQCKWGKGGCILMEERYSQHLGGALSGKPCSGSSCPVVRSCRSVTAKGQMLVEVERTLIDGETLRMRTFYRRLPQRESTR
;
A
#
# COMPACT_ATOMS: atom_id res chain seq x y z
N ARG A 1 -18.40 4.07 -11.44
CA ARG A 1 -17.88 3.24 -12.56
C ARG A 1 -16.41 3.56 -12.74
N GLY A 2 -15.54 2.55 -12.66
CA GLY A 2 -14.08 2.70 -12.74
C GLY A 2 -13.39 2.32 -11.42
N THR A 3 -13.17 1.03 -11.18
CA THR A 3 -12.15 0.61 -10.21
C THR A 3 -10.82 1.10 -10.76
N MET A 4 -10.19 2.09 -10.14
CA MET A 4 -8.86 2.52 -10.57
C MET A 4 -7.96 1.29 -10.51
N LYS A 5 -7.43 0.88 -11.67
CA LYS A 5 -6.48 -0.22 -11.76
C LYS A 5 -5.16 0.30 -11.20
N TYR A 6 -4.86 -0.08 -9.97
CA TYR A 6 -3.53 0.13 -9.41
C TYR A 6 -2.65 -1.04 -9.84
N GLU A 7 -1.74 -0.78 -10.76
CA GLU A 7 -0.75 -1.75 -11.19
C GLU A 7 0.37 -1.82 -10.14
N LEU A 8 0.62 -3.01 -9.60
CA LEU A 8 1.77 -3.27 -8.76
C LEU A 8 2.91 -3.80 -9.63
N ARG A 9 4.08 -3.16 -9.55
CA ARG A 9 5.28 -3.54 -10.30
C ARG A 9 6.32 -4.10 -9.32
N PRO A 10 6.38 -5.41 -9.09
CA PRO A 10 7.31 -6.01 -8.12
C PRO A 10 8.73 -6.14 -8.69
N ASP A 11 9.27 -5.07 -9.27
CA ASP A 11 10.57 -4.99 -9.95
C ASP A 11 11.67 -4.35 -9.09
N GLY A 12 11.33 -3.92 -7.87
CA GLY A 12 12.22 -3.25 -6.93
C GLY A 12 12.49 -1.77 -7.24
N ARG A 13 11.94 -1.22 -8.33
CA ARG A 13 12.17 0.18 -8.72
C ARG A 13 11.30 1.12 -7.89
N VAL A 14 11.81 2.33 -7.68
CA VAL A 14 11.05 3.41 -7.04
C VAL A 14 10.26 4.15 -8.12
N VAL A 15 8.95 4.20 -7.95
CA VAL A 15 8.02 4.88 -8.88
C VAL A 15 7.31 6.00 -8.13
N SER A 16 7.09 7.13 -8.80
CA SER A 16 6.27 8.21 -8.25
C SER A 16 4.79 7.90 -8.49
N GLY A 17 3.95 8.11 -7.48
CA GLY A 17 2.54 7.78 -7.56
C GLY A 17 1.68 8.63 -6.66
N ARG A 18 0.42 8.19 -6.50
CA ARG A 18 -0.54 8.78 -5.57
C ARG A 18 -1.04 7.72 -4.62
N GLY A 19 -0.83 7.94 -3.33
CA GLY A 19 -1.25 7.06 -2.25
C GLY A 19 -2.64 7.42 -1.72
N PHE A 20 -2.84 7.18 -0.42
CA PHE A 20 -4.07 7.53 0.28
C PHE A 20 -4.42 9.02 0.09
N MET A 21 -5.71 9.31 -0.09
CA MET A 21 -6.22 10.67 -0.36
C MET A 21 -5.55 11.37 -1.56
N LYS A 22 -5.02 10.60 -2.51
CA LYS A 22 -4.29 11.08 -3.70
C LYS A 22 -3.01 11.86 -3.37
N LEU A 23 -2.45 11.68 -2.18
CA LEU A 23 -1.23 12.36 -1.74
C LEU A 23 0.00 11.82 -2.49
N PRO A 24 0.99 12.67 -2.79
CA PRO A 24 2.18 12.30 -3.54
C PRO A 24 3.06 11.33 -2.75
N ILE A 25 3.36 10.19 -3.39
CA ILE A 25 4.21 9.14 -2.83
C ILE A 25 5.37 8.77 -3.74
N LYS A 26 6.43 8.24 -3.13
CA LYS A 26 7.40 7.35 -3.78
C LYS A 26 7.09 5.93 -3.32
N GLN A 27 6.78 5.06 -4.28
CA GLN A 27 6.43 3.67 -4.04
C GLN A 27 7.54 2.76 -4.51
N GLN A 28 7.90 1.76 -3.71
CA GLN A 28 8.77 0.67 -4.10
C GLN A 28 8.04 -0.64 -3.87
N CYS A 29 8.08 -1.56 -4.82
CA CYS A 29 7.44 -2.86 -4.73
C CYS A 29 8.41 -3.95 -5.16
N LYS A 30 8.47 -5.07 -4.44
CA LYS A 30 9.38 -6.19 -4.73
C LYS A 30 8.78 -7.52 -4.29
N TRP A 31 9.28 -8.60 -4.87
CA TRP A 31 9.01 -9.95 -4.37
C TRP A 31 9.74 -10.18 -3.04
N GLY A 32 9.00 -10.67 -2.05
CA GLY A 32 9.51 -11.16 -0.78
C GLY A 32 9.62 -12.69 -0.76
N LYS A 33 10.11 -13.21 0.38
CA LYS A 33 10.16 -14.66 0.60
C LYS A 33 8.74 -15.25 0.64
N GLY A 34 8.60 -16.50 0.18
CA GLY A 34 7.29 -17.19 0.18
C GLY A 34 6.29 -16.64 -0.83
N GLY A 35 6.76 -15.96 -1.89
CA GLY A 35 5.90 -15.46 -2.96
C GLY A 35 5.01 -14.28 -2.57
N CYS A 36 5.34 -13.57 -1.48
CA CYS A 36 4.62 -12.37 -1.11
C CYS A 36 5.10 -11.14 -1.89
N ILE A 37 4.22 -10.17 -2.07
CA ILE A 37 4.55 -8.86 -2.62
C ILE A 37 4.76 -7.90 -1.45
N LEU A 38 5.97 -7.34 -1.35
CA LEU A 38 6.34 -6.34 -0.37
C LEU A 38 6.28 -4.96 -1.01
N MET A 39 5.65 -4.00 -0.34
CA MET A 39 5.49 -2.65 -0.84
C MET A 39 5.80 -1.62 0.25
N GLU A 40 6.56 -0.59 -0.09
CA GLU A 40 6.80 0.58 0.76
C GLU A 40 6.34 1.83 0.02
N GLU A 41 5.51 2.64 0.68
CA GLU A 41 5.08 3.96 0.22
C GLU A 41 5.65 5.03 1.15
N ARG A 42 6.47 5.92 0.60
CA ARG A 42 7.00 7.09 1.30
C ARG A 42 6.23 8.32 0.88
N TYR A 43 5.59 8.97 1.84
CA TYR A 43 4.81 10.18 1.60
C TYR A 43 5.70 11.41 1.72
N SER A 44 5.42 12.41 0.89
CA SER A 44 6.03 13.76 0.99
C SER A 44 5.12 14.77 1.71
N GLN A 45 3.96 14.31 2.17
CA GLN A 45 2.98 15.08 2.95
C GLN A 45 2.48 14.26 4.14
N HIS A 46 2.09 14.94 5.21
CA HIS A 46 1.53 14.29 6.40
C HIS A 46 0.20 13.57 6.10
N LEU A 47 -0.01 12.43 6.75
CA LEU A 47 -1.22 11.62 6.66
C LEU A 47 -2.11 11.80 7.88
N GLY A 48 -3.28 12.42 7.68
CA GLY A 48 -4.31 12.59 8.73
C GLY A 48 -4.00 13.71 9.73
N GLY A 49 -4.94 13.96 10.65
CA GLY A 49 -4.83 15.00 11.68
C GLY A 49 -4.77 16.44 11.13
N ALA A 50 -4.42 17.39 12.02
CA ALA A 50 -4.40 18.82 11.71
C ALA A 50 -3.35 19.23 10.65
N LEU A 51 -2.35 18.37 10.41
CA LEU A 51 -1.29 18.61 9.42
C LEU A 51 -1.54 17.89 8.08
N SER A 52 -2.65 17.16 7.94
CA SER A 52 -2.94 16.37 6.74
C SER A 52 -2.75 17.16 5.45
N GLY A 53 -1.96 16.63 4.52
CA GLY A 53 -1.67 17.27 3.23
C GLY A 53 -0.60 18.37 3.27
N LYS A 54 -0.13 18.79 4.45
CA LYS A 54 1.03 19.70 4.55
C LYS A 54 2.33 18.94 4.23
N PRO A 55 3.33 19.60 3.63
CA PRO A 55 4.64 19.00 3.40
C PRO A 55 5.27 18.50 4.69
N CYS A 56 6.00 17.38 4.60
CA CYS A 56 6.79 16.81 5.68
C CYS A 56 8.21 16.51 5.19
N SER A 57 9.16 16.41 6.11
CA SER A 57 10.57 16.12 5.80
C SER A 57 11.21 15.18 6.82
N GLY A 58 12.27 14.49 6.40
CA GLY A 58 13.04 13.60 7.28
C GLY A 58 12.18 12.50 7.91
N SER A 59 12.33 12.32 9.23
CA SER A 59 11.60 11.32 10.02
C SER A 59 10.11 11.62 10.18
N SER A 60 9.65 12.83 9.87
CA SER A 60 8.22 13.18 9.92
C SER A 60 7.44 12.64 8.71
N CYS A 61 8.15 12.22 7.65
CA CYS A 61 7.54 11.66 6.45
C CYS A 61 6.89 10.31 6.75
N PRO A 62 5.56 10.18 6.56
CA PRO A 62 4.91 8.89 6.76
C PRO A 62 5.46 7.83 5.82
N VAL A 63 5.79 6.66 6.38
CA VAL A 63 6.14 5.47 5.63
C VAL A 63 5.11 4.40 5.91
N VAL A 64 4.44 3.93 4.86
CA VAL A 64 3.47 2.84 4.92
C VAL A 64 4.10 1.62 4.29
N ARG A 65 4.16 0.51 5.02
CA ARG A 65 4.65 -0.78 4.53
C ARG A 65 3.49 -1.72 4.39
N SER A 66 3.51 -2.54 3.34
CA SER A 66 2.53 -3.61 3.20
C SER A 66 3.13 -4.89 2.64
N CYS A 67 2.55 -6.00 3.07
CA CYS A 67 2.81 -7.34 2.57
C CYS A 67 1.51 -7.91 2.01
N ARG A 68 1.57 -8.45 0.79
CA ARG A 68 0.43 -9.11 0.15
C ARG A 68 0.78 -10.56 -0.10
N SER A 69 -0.07 -11.47 0.33
CA SER A 69 0.10 -12.91 0.13
C SER A 69 -1.23 -13.59 -0.18
N VAL A 70 -1.18 -14.83 -0.68
CA VAL A 70 -2.36 -15.68 -0.83
C VAL A 70 -2.37 -16.66 0.34
N THR A 71 -3.46 -16.67 1.10
CA THR A 71 -3.64 -17.59 2.23
C THR A 71 -3.87 -19.02 1.72
N ALA A 72 -3.71 -20.02 2.59
CA ALA A 72 -4.03 -21.42 2.27
C ALA A 72 -5.48 -21.64 1.80
N LYS A 73 -6.40 -20.71 2.14
CA LYS A 73 -7.80 -20.72 1.70
C LYS A 73 -8.03 -20.01 0.36
N GLY A 74 -6.96 -19.63 -0.34
CA GLY A 74 -7.02 -18.94 -1.63
C GLY A 74 -7.47 -17.47 -1.55
N GLN A 75 -7.47 -16.86 -0.36
CA GLN A 75 -7.82 -15.45 -0.18
C GLN A 75 -6.57 -14.58 -0.29
N MET A 76 -6.70 -13.36 -0.83
CA MET A 76 -5.61 -12.39 -0.74
C MET A 76 -5.61 -11.77 0.66
N LEU A 77 -4.51 -11.91 1.40
CA LEU A 77 -4.24 -11.18 2.63
C LEU A 77 -3.38 -9.97 2.29
N VAL A 78 -3.77 -8.80 2.79
CA VAL A 78 -2.98 -7.58 2.78
C VAL A 78 -2.73 -7.16 4.22
N GLU A 79 -1.47 -7.15 4.62
CA GLU A 79 -1.04 -6.64 5.91
C GLU A 79 -0.40 -5.27 5.67
N VAL A 80 -0.84 -4.26 6.42
CA VAL A 80 -0.32 -2.89 6.34
C VAL A 80 0.23 -2.51 7.71
N GLU A 81 1.40 -1.87 7.72
CA GLU A 81 2.06 -1.35 8.91
C GLU A 81 2.49 0.10 8.70
N ARG A 82 2.33 0.93 9.73
CA ARG A 82 2.88 2.29 9.80
C ARG A 82 3.31 2.61 11.22
N THR A 83 4.49 3.19 11.38
CA THR A 83 4.92 3.82 12.63
C THR A 83 4.49 5.28 12.64
N LEU A 84 3.83 5.70 13.71
CA LEU A 84 3.41 7.08 13.97
C LEU A 84 4.57 7.89 14.56
N ILE A 85 4.37 9.20 14.68
CA ILE A 85 5.41 10.15 15.13
C ILE A 85 5.76 9.92 16.61
N ASP A 86 4.82 9.44 17.41
CA ASP A 86 5.00 9.04 18.81
C ASP A 86 5.68 7.66 18.99
N GLY A 87 6.03 6.99 17.87
CA GLY A 87 6.63 5.66 17.87
C GLY A 87 5.62 4.51 17.92
N GLU A 88 4.32 4.78 18.08
CA GLU A 88 3.29 3.74 18.03
C GLU A 88 3.26 3.11 16.63
N THR A 89 3.17 1.78 16.55
CA THR A 89 3.06 1.07 15.27
C THR A 89 1.65 0.54 15.08
N LEU A 90 0.95 1.10 14.08
CA LEU A 90 -0.36 0.64 13.66
C LEU A 90 -0.21 -0.50 12.65
N ARG A 91 -0.97 -1.59 12.88
CA ARG A 91 -1.05 -2.74 11.98
C ARG A 91 -2.49 -3.03 11.59
N MET A 92 -2.73 -3.27 10.32
CA MET A 92 -4.03 -3.64 9.79
C MET A 92 -3.91 -4.87 8.90
N ARG A 93 -4.88 -5.78 9.01
CA ARG A 93 -5.00 -6.95 8.14
C ARG A 93 -6.32 -6.89 7.40
N THR A 94 -6.27 -7.05 6.09
CA THR A 94 -7.45 -7.07 5.23
C THR A 94 -7.46 -8.32 4.37
N PHE A 95 -8.57 -9.05 4.40
CA PHE A 95 -8.77 -10.27 3.61
C PHE A 95 -9.70 -9.96 2.44
N TYR A 96 -9.24 -10.23 1.23
CA TYR A 96 -10.02 -10.10 0.01
C TYR A 96 -10.37 -11.48 -0.52
N ARG A 97 -11.67 -11.68 -0.79
CA ARG A 97 -12.15 -12.86 -1.52
C ARG A 97 -12.01 -12.61 -3.02
N ARG A 98 -11.70 -13.67 -3.76
CA ARG A 98 -11.74 -13.62 -5.22
C ARG A 98 -13.17 -13.30 -5.66
N LEU A 99 -13.34 -12.26 -6.46
CA LEU A 99 -14.62 -11.99 -7.09
C LEU A 99 -14.82 -12.96 -8.26
N PRO A 100 -16.04 -13.47 -8.48
CA PRO A 100 -16.33 -14.25 -9.67
C PRO A 100 -16.00 -13.40 -10.91
N GLN A 101 -15.20 -13.96 -11.81
CA GLN A 101 -14.93 -13.34 -13.09
C GLN A 101 -16.26 -13.32 -13.84
N ARG A 102 -16.86 -12.14 -14.04
CA ARG A 102 -17.92 -12.05 -15.06
C ARG A 102 -17.23 -12.35 -16.38
N GLU A 103 -17.61 -13.46 -17.01
CA GLU A 103 -17.27 -13.68 -18.41
C GLU A 103 -17.74 -12.45 -19.17
N SER A 104 -16.77 -11.75 -19.75
CA SER A 104 -17.05 -10.68 -20.68
C SER A 104 -17.67 -11.35 -21.90
N THR A 105 -19.00 -11.39 -21.98
CA THR A 105 -19.70 -11.63 -23.23
C THR A 105 -19.17 -10.60 -24.23
N ARG A 106 -18.44 -11.11 -25.23
CA ARG A 106 -18.02 -10.38 -26.41
C ARG A 106 -19.23 -10.12 -27.30
#